data_AF-A0A2A2Q6Z9-F1
#
_entry.id   AF-A0A2A2Q6Z9-F1
#
_cell.length_a   1.000
_cell.length_b   1.000
_cell.length_c   1.000
_cell.angle_alpha   90.00
_cell.angle_beta   90.00
_cell.angle_gamma   90.00
#
_symmetry.space_group_name_H-M   'P 1'
#
loop_
_entity.id
_entity.type
_entity.pdbx_description
1 polymer ?
#
loop_
_entity_poly.entity_id
_entity_poly.type
_entity_poly.pdbx_seq_one_letter_code
_entity_poly.pdbx_strand_id
1 'polypeptide(L)'
;MKNGVYLLEFTSGRFYLGSTNDLDRRVTQHRLGMVRSTKRLGFLVRIAGFQLCHDLKEARRLEKKYKSWKSPSKVLAAMQT
;
A
#
# COMPACT_ATOMS: atom_id res chain seq x y z
N MET A 1 7.04 -12.70 -7.74
CA MET A 1 5.79 -12.17 -7.17
C MET A 1 6.06 -11.77 -5.73
N LYS A 2 5.84 -10.49 -5.37
CA LYS A 2 6.04 -10.01 -4.00
C LYS A 2 4.70 -9.92 -3.29
N ASN A 3 4.52 -10.73 -2.26
CA ASN A 3 3.34 -10.74 -1.40
C ASN A 3 3.59 -9.88 -0.16
N GLY A 4 2.64 -9.03 0.20
CA GLY A 4 2.79 -8.19 1.37
C GLY A 4 1.84 -7.01 1.48
N VAL A 5 2.19 -6.10 2.38
CA VAL A 5 1.49 -4.82 2.60
C VAL A 5 2.30 -3.69 2.01
N TYR A 6 1.62 -2.76 1.35
CA TYR A 6 2.25 -1.61 0.70
C TYR A 6 1.57 -0.31 1.11
N LEU A 7 2.36 0.76 1.12
CA LEU A 7 1.90 2.13 1.27
C LEU A 7 2.25 2.91 0.00
N LEU A 8 1.24 3.44 -0.68
CA LEU A 8 1.38 4.24 -1.88
C LEU A 8 1.14 5.71 -1.58
N GLU A 9 1.88 6.57 -2.26
CA GLU A 9 1.70 8.02 -2.18
C GLU A 9 1.22 8.57 -3.51
N PHE A 10 0.22 9.45 -3.47
CA PHE A 10 -0.39 10.04 -4.65
C PHE A 10 -0.17 11.54 -4.72
N THR A 11 -0.36 12.13 -5.91
CA THR A 11 -0.18 13.57 -6.15
C THR A 11 -1.08 14.47 -5.30
N SER A 12 -2.19 13.94 -4.77
CA SER A 12 -3.01 14.65 -3.76
C SER A 12 -2.36 14.81 -2.38
N GLY A 13 -1.14 14.28 -2.18
CA GLY A 13 -0.48 14.21 -0.87
C GLY A 13 -1.05 13.14 0.07
N ARG A 14 -2.02 12.34 -0.41
CA ARG A 14 -2.68 11.29 0.37
C ARG A 14 -1.98 9.96 0.18
N PHE A 15 -2.00 9.17 1.24
CA PHE A 15 -1.50 7.80 1.23
C PHE A 15 -2.63 6.78 1.09
N TYR A 16 -2.33 5.69 0.39
CA TYR A 16 -3.19 4.51 0.31
C TYR A 16 -2.45 3.29 0.83
N LEU A 17 -3.07 2.57 1.76
CA LEU A 17 -2.55 1.37 2.37
C LEU A 17 -3.37 0.17 1.90
N GLY A 18 -2.68 -0.87 1.41
CA GLY A 18 -3.33 -2.09 0.94
C GLY A 18 -2.41 -3.31 1.01
N SER A 19 -2.99 -4.48 0.78
CA SER A 19 -2.30 -5.76 0.66
C SER A 19 -2.41 -6.36 -0.75
N THR A 20 -1.44 -7.18 -1.13
CA THR A 20 -1.41 -7.85 -2.43
C THR A 20 -0.56 -9.11 -2.37
N ASN A 21 -0.90 -10.11 -3.19
CA ASN A 21 -0.05 -11.27 -3.47
C ASN A 21 0.99 -11.00 -4.58
N ASP A 22 0.83 -9.88 -5.28
CA ASP A 22 1.68 -9.47 -6.39
C ASP A 22 1.78 -7.93 -6.42
N LEU A 23 2.90 -7.40 -5.93
CA LEU A 23 3.14 -5.96 -5.83
C LEU A 23 3.22 -5.28 -7.19
N ASP A 24 3.95 -5.86 -8.14
CA ASP A 24 4.23 -5.23 -9.43
C ASP A 24 2.95 -5.08 -10.26
N ARG A 25 2.13 -6.15 -10.28
CA ARG A 25 0.81 -6.11 -10.90
C ARG A 25 -0.09 -5.07 -10.24
N ARG A 26 -0.09 -5.00 -8.90
CA ARG A 26 -0.97 -4.08 -8.16
C ARG A 26 -0.57 -2.62 -8.39
N VAL A 27 0.73 -2.31 -8.36
CA VAL A 27 1.26 -0.97 -8.63
C VAL A 27 0.90 -0.54 -10.04
N THR A 28 1.03 -1.43 -11.02
CA THR A 28 0.62 -1.18 -12.41
C THR A 28 -0.87 -0.82 -12.50
N GLN A 29 -1.75 -1.55 -11.82
CA GLN A 29 -3.19 -1.22 -11.78
C GLN A 29 -3.47 0.17 -11.20
N HIS A 30 -2.72 0.59 -10.18
CA HIS A 30 -2.85 1.95 -9.63
C HIS A 30 -2.34 3.02 -10.59
N ARG A 31 -1.19 2.78 -11.25
CA ARG A 31 -0.63 3.71 -12.27
C ARG A 31 -1.58 3.90 -13.44
N LEU A 32 -2.24 2.83 -13.88
CA LEU A 32 -3.22 2.85 -14.98
C LEU A 32 -4.61 3.37 -14.55
N GLY A 33 -4.80 3.79 -13.29
CA GLY A 33 -6.09 4.31 -12.81
C GLY A 33 -7.20 3.26 -12.73
N MET A 34 -6.87 1.97 -12.78
CA MET A 34 -7.85 0.86 -12.78
C MET A 34 -8.45 0.60 -11.39
N VAL A 35 -7.87 1.18 -10.33
CA VAL A 35 -8.31 0.96 -8.95
C VAL A 35 -9.25 2.08 -8.51
N ARG A 36 -10.56 1.78 -8.44
CA ARG A 36 -11.62 2.74 -8.10
C ARG A 36 -11.39 3.46 -6.76
N SER A 37 -10.86 2.77 -5.76
CA SER A 37 -10.61 3.35 -4.42
C SER A 37 -9.55 4.46 -4.42
N THR A 38 -8.64 4.47 -5.40
CA THR A 38 -7.58 5.47 -5.53
C THR A 38 -7.82 6.48 -6.65
N LYS A 39 -8.89 6.34 -7.43
CA LYS A 39 -9.20 7.24 -8.57
C LYS A 39 -9.25 8.72 -8.17
N ARG A 40 -9.77 9.01 -6.97
CA ARG A 40 -9.86 10.38 -6.42
C ARG A 40 -8.55 10.92 -5.81
N LEU A 41 -7.49 10.11 -5.75
CA LEU A 41 -6.23 10.48 -5.10
C LEU A 41 -5.24 11.12 -6.09
N GLY A 42 -5.55 11.11 -7.40
CA GLY A 42 -4.66 11.58 -8.46
C GLY A 42 -3.74 10.47 -8.97
N PHE A 43 -2.55 10.85 -9.44
CA PHE A 43 -1.58 9.90 -9.98
C PHE A 43 -0.73 9.29 -8.88
N LEU A 44 -0.33 8.04 -9.07
CA LEU A 44 0.61 7.38 -8.17
C LEU A 44 1.99 8.03 -8.33
N VAL A 45 2.54 8.56 -7.24
CA VAL A 45 3.88 9.17 -7.21
C VAL A 45 4.93 8.09 -6.97
N ARG A 46 4.78 7.32 -5.88
CA ARG A 46 5.76 6.30 -5.49
C ARG A 46 5.15 5.24 -4.56
N ILE A 47 5.88 4.14 -4.43
CA ILE A 47 5.71 3.18 -3.34
C ILE A 47 6.48 3.76 -2.15
N ALA A 48 5.76 4.32 -1.18
CA ALA A 48 6.38 4.94 -0.01
C ALA A 48 6.93 3.88 0.97
N GLY A 49 6.29 2.71 1.04
CA GLY A 49 6.76 1.58 1.85
C GLY A 49 6.20 0.25 1.37
N PHE A 50 6.93 -0.82 1.64
CA PHE A 50 6.50 -2.19 1.38
C PHE A 50 7.07 -3.12 2.45
N GLN A 51 6.23 -4.00 2.97
CA GLN A 51 6.62 -5.06 3.90
C GLN A 51 6.21 -6.41 3.33
N LEU A 52 7.21 -7.27 3.12
CA LEU A 52 7.01 -8.64 2.63
C LEU A 52 6.26 -9.47 3.68
N CYS A 53 5.37 -10.35 3.23
CA CYS A 53 4.64 -11.28 4.08
C CYS A 53 4.70 -12.68 3.48
N HIS A 54 4.58 -13.69 4.35
CA HIS A 54 4.59 -15.09 3.93
C HIS A 54 3.35 -15.41 3.09
N ASP A 55 2.17 -14.97 3.55
CA ASP A 55 0.89 -15.22 2.88
C ASP A 55 -0.03 -13.98 2.89
N LEU A 56 -1.12 -14.06 2.11
CA LEU A 56 -2.07 -12.95 1.99
C LEU A 56 -2.87 -12.72 3.30
N LYS A 57 -2.98 -13.74 4.16
CA LYS A 57 -3.68 -13.65 5.44
C LYS A 57 -2.90 -12.78 6.42
N GLU A 58 -1.59 -12.98 6.50
CA GLU A 58 -0.66 -12.14 7.22
C GLU A 58 -0.71 -10.70 6.71
N ALA A 59 -0.63 -10.51 5.39
CA ALA A 59 -0.69 -9.18 4.79
C ALA A 59 -2.00 -8.44 5.16
N ARG A 60 -3.16 -9.11 5.10
CA ARG A 60 -4.44 -8.52 5.52
C ARG A 60 -4.49 -8.17 7.01
N ARG A 61 -3.87 -9.00 7.87
CA ARG A 61 -3.77 -8.73 9.32
C ARG A 61 -2.93 -7.48 9.59
N LEU A 62 -1.78 -7.36 8.93
CA LEU A 62 -0.92 -6.18 9.03
C LEU A 62 -1.60 -4.93 8.45
N GLU A 63 -2.28 -5.04 7.31
CA GLU A 63 -3.06 -3.94 6.73
C GLU A 63 -4.11 -3.42 7.72
N LYS A 64 -4.85 -4.31 8.38
CA LYS A 64 -5.84 -3.93 9.40
C LYS A 64 -5.18 -3.23 10.60
N LYS A 65 -4.03 -3.76 11.07
CA LYS A 65 -3.24 -3.15 12.15
C LYS A 65 -2.74 -1.76 11.78
N TYR A 66 -2.18 -1.58 10.59
CA TYR A 66 -1.66 -0.30 10.13
C TYR A 66 -2.76 0.73 9.85
N LYS A 67 -3.92 0.30 9.34
CA LYS A 67 -5.09 1.17 9.19
C LYS A 67 -5.60 1.72 10.53
N SER A 68 -5.51 0.96 11.62
CA SER A 68 -5.97 1.43 12.94
C SER A 68 -5.09 2.53 13.53
N TRP A 69 -3.84 2.65 13.08
CA TRP A 69 -2.91 3.68 13.54
C TRP A 69 -3.25 5.08 13.03
N LYS A 70 -4.02 5.19 11.93
CA LYS A 70 -4.42 6.47 11.30
C LYS A 70 -3.25 7.43 11.02
N SER A 71 -2.02 6.92 10.93
CA SER A 71 -0.79 7.69 10.78
C SER A 71 0.14 7.03 9.75
N PRO A 72 0.22 7.59 8.52
CA PRO A 72 1.12 7.07 7.48
C PRO A 72 2.59 7.04 7.92
N SER A 73 3.07 8.05 8.64
CA SER A 73 4.45 8.12 9.12
C SER A 73 4.79 6.98 10.08
N LYS A 74 3.86 6.62 10.97
CA LYS A 74 4.03 5.48 11.88
C LYS A 74 4.07 4.16 11.11
N VAL A 75 3.25 4.02 10.07
CA VAL A 75 3.25 2.84 9.18
C VAL A 75 4.58 2.73 8.44
N LEU A 76 5.08 3.83 7.88
CA LEU A 76 6.37 3.86 7.20
C LEU A 76 7.51 3.43 8.10
N ALA A 77 7.59 3.98 9.32
CA ALA A 77 8.60 3.60 10.29
C ALA A 77 8.56 2.08 10.59
N ALA A 78 7.37 1.50 10.74
CA ALA A 78 7.21 0.07 11.00
C ALA A 78 7.51 -0.84 9.80
N MET A 79 7.51 -0.31 8.58
CA MET A 79 7.88 -1.04 7.36
C MET A 79 9.39 -0.98 7.07
N GLN A 80 10.13 -0.07 7.72
CA GLN A 80 11.56 0.15 7.52
C GLN A 80 12.44 -0.55 8.57
N THR A 81 11.86 -0.94 9.70
CA THR A 81 12.43 -1.88 10.68
C THR A 81 12.29 -3.32 10.22
#